data_AF-A0A182DYH7-F1
#
_entry.id   AF-A0A182DYH7-F1
#
_cell.length_a   1.000
_cell.length_b   1.000
_cell.length_c   1.000
_cell.angle_alpha   90.00
_cell.angle_beta   90.00
_cell.angle_gamma   90.00
#
_symmetry.space_group_name_H-M   'P 1'
#
loop_
_entity.id
_entity.type
_entity.pdbx_description
1 polymer ?
#
loop_
_entity_poly.entity_id
_entity_poly.type
_entity_poly.pdbx_seq_one_letter_code
_entity_poly.pdbx_strand_id
1 'polypeptide(L)'
;MVKLEIKAPRRNKGGSRRYKTPSPQLLRMRRQAANARERRRMNNLNDAFDRLRTVLPSVGTGRRLSKFETLQMAQQYIDCLAELLNKPQ
;
A
#
# COMPACT_ATOMS: atom_id res chain seq x y z
N MET A 1 -39.90 65.63 -5.04
CA MET A 1 -38.81 64.93 -4.33
C MET A 1 -39.38 63.62 -3.78
N VAL A 2 -39.42 62.58 -4.61
CA VAL A 2 -39.96 61.26 -4.22
C VAL A 2 -38.77 60.32 -4.14
N LYS A 3 -38.50 59.78 -2.94
CA LYS A 3 -37.34 58.93 -2.65
C LYS A 3 -37.43 57.61 -3.42
N LEU A 4 -36.32 57.26 -4.05
CA LEU A 4 -36.02 55.95 -4.64
C LEU A 4 -35.98 54.86 -3.57
N GLU A 5 -36.61 53.71 -3.81
CA GLU A 5 -36.24 52.44 -3.17
C GLU A 5 -35.80 51.44 -4.25
N ILE A 6 -34.48 51.34 -4.44
CA ILE A 6 -33.86 50.26 -5.20
C ILE A 6 -33.63 49.10 -4.23
N LYS A 7 -34.44 48.04 -4.33
CA LYS A 7 -34.27 46.83 -3.53
C LYS A 7 -33.15 45.96 -4.11
N ALA A 8 -31.97 46.01 -3.49
CA ALA A 8 -30.84 45.16 -3.86
C ALA A 8 -31.17 43.65 -3.70
N PRO A 9 -30.67 42.77 -4.59
CA PRO A 9 -30.86 41.34 -4.45
C PRO A 9 -30.15 40.83 -3.20
N ARG A 10 -30.86 40.06 -2.38
CA ARG A 10 -30.34 39.47 -1.14
C ARG A 10 -29.17 38.54 -1.46
N ARG A 11 -27.95 38.92 -1.06
CA ARG A 11 -26.80 38.00 -0.95
C ARG A 11 -27.15 36.94 0.09
N ASN A 12 -27.48 35.74 -0.36
CA ASN A 12 -27.65 34.60 0.53
C ASN A 12 -26.26 34.21 1.07
N LYS A 13 -25.96 34.67 2.29
CA LYS A 13 -24.73 34.37 3.01
C LYS A 13 -24.78 32.93 3.51
N GLY A 14 -23.69 32.20 3.28
CA GLY A 14 -23.20 31.21 4.24
C GLY A 14 -24.07 29.98 4.43
N GLY A 15 -24.32 29.22 3.36
CA GLY A 15 -24.60 27.80 3.52
C GLY A 15 -23.30 27.09 3.89
N SER A 16 -23.04 26.91 5.19
CA SER A 16 -22.08 25.90 5.67
C SER A 16 -22.25 24.65 4.79
N ARG A 17 -21.22 24.29 4.01
CA ARG A 17 -21.19 22.98 3.34
C ARG A 17 -21.08 21.96 4.45
N ARG A 18 -22.23 21.64 5.03
CA ARG A 18 -22.53 20.44 5.80
C ARG A 18 -21.81 19.33 5.07
N TYR A 19 -20.86 18.65 5.73
CA TYR A 19 -20.21 17.47 5.19
C TYR A 19 -21.32 16.49 4.80
N LYS A 20 -21.75 16.51 3.52
CA LYS A 20 -22.72 15.57 3.01
C LYS A 20 -21.99 14.26 2.95
N THR A 21 -22.47 13.28 3.71
CA THR A 21 -21.93 11.93 3.66
C THR A 21 -21.96 11.44 2.20
N PRO A 22 -20.85 10.90 1.67
CA PRO A 22 -20.79 10.46 0.28
C PRO A 22 -21.85 9.39 0.01
N SER A 23 -22.37 9.31 -1.22
CA SER A 23 -23.35 8.28 -1.57
C SER A 23 -22.79 6.87 -1.31
N PRO A 24 -23.64 5.90 -0.91
CA PRO A 24 -23.18 4.52 -0.67
C PRO A 24 -22.42 3.91 -1.85
N GLN A 25 -22.81 4.27 -3.09
CA GLN A 25 -22.13 3.85 -4.32
C GLN A 25 -20.72 4.42 -4.42
N LEU A 26 -20.53 5.72 -4.14
CA LEU A 26 -19.21 6.36 -4.14
C LEU A 26 -18.30 5.76 -3.06
N LEU A 27 -18.84 5.49 -1.87
CA LEU A 27 -18.10 4.80 -0.80
C LEU A 27 -17.66 3.38 -1.25
N ARG A 28 -18.53 2.64 -1.93
CA ARG A 28 -18.20 1.31 -2.49
C ARG A 28 -17.08 1.39 -3.51
N MET A 29 -17.16 2.34 -4.45
CA MET A 29 -16.12 2.56 -5.47
C MET A 29 -14.78 2.92 -4.83
N ARG A 30 -14.78 3.82 -3.83
CA ARG A 30 -13.56 4.20 -3.09
C ARG A 30 -12.91 3.00 -2.40
N ARG A 31 -13.72 2.16 -1.74
CA ARG A 31 -13.26 0.91 -1.11
C ARG A 31 -12.67 -0.06 -2.13
N GLN A 32 -13.34 -0.26 -3.27
CA GLN A 32 -12.83 -1.11 -4.35
C GLN A 32 -11.48 -0.61 -4.89
N ALA A 33 -11.35 0.70 -5.11
CA ALA A 33 -10.10 1.32 -5.55
C ALA A 33 -8.99 1.14 -4.49
N ALA A 34 -9.30 1.28 -3.19
CA ALA A 34 -8.35 1.03 -2.12
C ALA A 34 -7.89 -0.43 -2.09
N ASN A 35 -8.82 -1.38 -2.17
CA ASN A 35 -8.50 -2.81 -2.20
C ASN A 35 -7.63 -3.17 -3.42
N ALA A 36 -7.88 -2.57 -4.57
CA ALA A 36 -7.07 -2.78 -5.77
C ALA A 36 -5.64 -2.23 -5.64
N ARG A 37 -5.45 -1.14 -4.88
CA ARG A 37 -4.12 -0.62 -4.57
C ARG A 37 -3.37 -1.54 -3.60
N GLU A 38 -4.04 -2.03 -2.55
CA GLU A 38 -3.39 -2.93 -1.61
C GLU A 38 -2.99 -4.26 -2.24
N ARG A 39 -3.82 -4.81 -3.13
CA ARG A 39 -3.44 -6.00 -3.92
C ARG A 39 -2.17 -5.75 -4.73
N ARG A 40 -2.06 -4.60 -5.41
CA ARG A 40 -0.85 -4.24 -6.16
C ARG A 40 0.37 -4.12 -5.26
N ARG A 41 0.23 -3.46 -4.10
CA ARG A 41 1.30 -3.37 -3.10
C ARG A 41 1.75 -4.76 -2.63
N MET A 42 0.81 -5.65 -2.35
CA MET A 42 1.10 -7.01 -1.88
C MET A 42 1.74 -7.87 -2.98
N ASN A 43 1.33 -7.72 -4.24
CA ASN A 43 1.96 -8.39 -5.38
C ASN A 43 3.44 -7.99 -5.49
N ASN A 44 3.75 -6.69 -5.44
CA ASN A 44 5.14 -6.22 -5.48
C ASN A 44 5.99 -6.80 -4.33
N LEU A 45 5.40 -6.93 -3.13
CA LEU A 45 6.06 -7.58 -2.00
C LEU A 45 6.32 -9.07 -2.28
N ASN A 46 5.33 -9.78 -2.81
CA ASN A 46 5.46 -11.20 -3.14
C ASN A 46 6.52 -11.42 -4.25
N ASP A 47 6.60 -10.54 -5.24
CA ASP A 47 7.62 -10.57 -6.28
C ASP A 47 9.03 -10.41 -5.69
N ALA A 48 9.20 -9.53 -4.70
CA ALA A 48 10.47 -9.38 -3.99
C ALA A 48 10.83 -10.65 -3.19
N PHE A 49 9.85 -11.28 -2.54
CA PHE A 49 10.05 -12.57 -1.88
C PHE A 49 10.45 -13.68 -2.86
N ASP A 50 9.88 -13.69 -4.07
CA ASP A 50 10.25 -14.67 -5.09
C ASP A 50 11.66 -14.45 -5.62
N ARG A 51 12.06 -13.19 -5.86
CA ARG A 51 13.46 -12.86 -6.17
C ARG A 51 14.41 -13.30 -5.08
N LEU A 52 14.08 -13.05 -3.81
CA LEU A 52 14.91 -13.52 -2.69
C LEU A 52 15.07 -15.04 -2.72
N ARG A 53 14.00 -15.81 -2.96
CA ARG A 53 14.09 -17.28 -3.05
C ARG A 53 15.02 -17.77 -4.16
N THR A 54 15.20 -17.03 -5.25
CA THR A 54 16.10 -17.44 -6.35
C THR A 54 17.58 -17.42 -5.97
N VAL A 55 17.96 -16.63 -4.96
CA VAL A 55 19.36 -16.50 -4.51
C VAL A 55 19.64 -17.29 -3.24
N LEU A 56 18.62 -17.89 -2.63
CA LEU A 56 18.80 -18.74 -1.47
C LEU A 56 19.29 -20.14 -1.88
N PRO A 57 20.11 -20.80 -1.04
CA PRO A 57 20.53 -22.16 -1.29
C PRO A 57 19.30 -23.09 -1.39
N SER A 58 19.13 -23.72 -2.56
CA SER A 58 17.99 -24.58 -2.82
C SER A 58 18.09 -25.87 -2.01
N VAL A 59 17.15 -26.08 -1.10
CA VAL A 59 16.88 -27.42 -0.57
C VAL A 59 16.31 -28.21 -1.73
N GLY A 60 17.04 -29.19 -2.25
CA GLY A 60 16.82 -29.90 -3.54
C GLY A 60 15.50 -30.66 -3.72
N THR A 61 14.40 -30.22 -3.11
CA THR A 61 13.07 -30.83 -3.09
C THR A 61 12.07 -30.11 -4.01
N GLY A 62 12.47 -29.02 -4.68
CA GLY A 62 11.58 -28.23 -5.54
C GLY A 62 10.44 -27.51 -4.77
N ARG A 63 10.46 -27.58 -3.43
CA ARG A 63 9.45 -26.97 -2.55
C ARG A 63 9.71 -25.47 -2.42
N ARG A 64 8.67 -24.66 -2.62
CA ARG A 64 8.71 -23.21 -2.36
C ARG A 64 8.65 -22.93 -0.85
N LEU A 65 9.64 -22.19 -0.34
CA LEU A 65 9.70 -21.78 1.07
C LEU A 65 8.57 -20.83 1.44
N SER A 66 8.00 -20.98 2.63
CA SER A 66 7.08 -20.00 3.22
C SER A 66 7.78 -18.65 3.46
N LYS A 67 7.02 -17.58 3.75
CA LYS A 67 7.61 -16.25 4.02
C LYS A 67 8.56 -16.28 5.21
N PHE A 68 8.19 -16.96 6.28
CA PHE A 68 9.03 -17.11 7.47
C PHE A 68 10.31 -17.88 7.15
N GLU A 69 10.19 -19.07 6.54
CA GLU A 69 11.35 -19.89 6.15
C GLU A 69 12.29 -19.11 5.20
N THR A 70 11.73 -18.32 4.27
CA THR A 70 12.53 -17.50 3.34
C THR A 70 13.37 -16.47 4.09
N LEU A 71 12.80 -15.78 5.09
CA LEU A 71 13.54 -14.79 5.88
C LEU A 71 14.59 -15.44 6.78
N GLN A 72 14.23 -16.55 7.44
CA GLN A 72 15.14 -17.29 8.31
C GLN A 72 16.35 -17.82 7.53
N MET A 73 16.11 -18.41 6.36
CA MET A 73 17.18 -18.92 5.50
C MET A 73 18.04 -17.79 4.93
N ALA A 74 17.45 -16.64 4.58
CA ALA A 74 18.22 -15.48 4.14
C ALA A 74 19.19 -14.99 5.21
N GLN A 75 18.74 -14.90 6.48
CA GLN A 75 19.60 -14.51 7.59
C GLN A 75 20.75 -15.50 7.78
N GLN A 76 20.43 -16.80 7.88
CA GLN A 76 21.44 -17.84 8.01
C GLN A 76 22.45 -17.84 6.85
N TYR A 77 21.97 -17.61 5.62
CA TYR A 77 22.84 -17.62 4.45
C TYR A 77 23.80 -16.43 4.44
N ILE A 78 23.34 -15.23 4.83
CA ILE A 78 24.21 -14.06 5.00
C ILE A 78 25.28 -14.36 6.06
N ASP A 79 24.90 -14.91 7.21
CA ASP A 79 25.84 -15.23 8.30
C ASP A 79 26.89 -16.26 7.84
N CYS A 80 26.48 -17.34 7.18
CA CYS A 80 27.40 -18.35 6.64
C CYS A 80 28.37 -17.77 5.61
N LEU A 81 27.91 -16.89 4.70
CA LEU A 81 28.79 -16.24 3.73
C LEU A 81 29.79 -15.31 4.41
N ALA A 82 29.35 -14.56 5.43
CA ALA A 82 30.23 -13.69 6.22
C ALA A 82 31.30 -14.49 6.98
N GLU A 83 30.94 -15.62 7.58
CA GLU A 83 31.89 -16.53 8.22
C GLU A 83 32.90 -17.09 7.21
N LEU A 84 32.44 -17.55 6.04
CA LEU A 84 33.30 -18.10 5.00
C LEU A 84 34.37 -17.11 4.53
N LEU A 85 34.00 -15.83 4.38
CA LEU A 85 34.91 -14.77 3.99
C LEU A 85 35.93 -14.40 5.07
N ASN A 86 35.61 -14.66 6.35
CA ASN A 86 36.46 -14.33 7.49
C ASN A 86 37.32 -15.51 7.99
N LYS A 87 37.21 -16.70 7.36
CA LYS A 87 38.07 -17.84 7.72
C LYS A 87 39.51 -17.57 7.28
N PRO A 88 40.50 -17.67 8.19
CA PRO A 88 41.90 -17.66 7.78
C PRO A 88 42.17 -18.83 6.84
N GLN A 89 42.94 -18.59 5.78
CA GLN A 89 43.37 -19.60 4.80
C GLN A 89 44.33 -20.60 5.43
#